data_AF-A0A6L8N4S6-F1
#
_entry.id   AF-A0A6L8N4S6-F1
#
_cell.length_a   1.000
_cell.length_b   1.000
_cell.length_c   1.000
_cell.angle_alpha   90.00
_cell.angle_beta   90.00
_cell.angle_gamma   90.00
#
_symmetry.space_group_name_H-M   'P 1'
#
loop_
_entity.id
_entity.type
_entity.pdbx_description
1 polymer ?
#
loop_
_entity_poly.entity_id
_entity_poly.type
_entity_poly.pdbx_seq_one_letter_code
_entity_poly.pdbx_strand_id
1 'polypeptide(L)'
;MPASLTASLNRYQPYAIGGFRIVVGFLFACHGAASLFGLLGVPDNATVDAWTWPGWYAAVIQLVGGTLVMLGLGTRAAAFVSSGSMAYAYFKVHQPEALFPLENNGEASAMFCWAFLLLVFTGPGALALDGLFGRSSGATARATLPREHARTAR
;
A
#
# COMPACT_ATOMS: atom_id res chain seq x y z
N MET A 1 7.39 -33.22 -2.64
CA MET A 1 7.62 -32.04 -1.78
C MET A 1 7.34 -30.65 -2.40
N PRO A 2 6.99 -30.45 -3.70
CA PRO A 2 6.66 -29.09 -4.19
C PRO A 2 5.23 -28.62 -3.84
N ALA A 3 4.25 -29.53 -3.76
CA ALA A 3 2.86 -29.18 -3.48
C ALA A 3 2.63 -28.55 -2.08
N SER A 4 3.46 -28.91 -1.09
CA SER A 4 3.34 -28.39 0.28
C SER A 4 3.90 -26.97 0.45
N LEU A 5 4.91 -26.59 -0.34
CA LEU A 5 5.48 -25.24 -0.31
C LEU A 5 4.52 -24.22 -0.94
N THR A 6 4.01 -24.52 -2.14
CA THR A 6 3.03 -23.65 -2.82
C THR A 6 1.77 -23.44 -1.98
N ALA A 7 1.25 -24.50 -1.35
CA ALA A 7 0.12 -24.40 -0.44
C ALA A 7 0.41 -23.48 0.77
N SER A 8 1.63 -23.52 1.30
CA SER A 8 2.05 -22.66 2.41
C SER A 8 2.19 -21.19 1.97
N LEU A 9 2.79 -20.93 0.81
CA LEU A 9 2.92 -19.56 0.28
C LEU A 9 1.55 -18.92 0.01
N ASN A 10 0.62 -19.68 -0.58
CA ASN A 10 -0.74 -19.20 -0.82
C ASN A 10 -1.48 -18.89 0.50
N ARG A 11 -1.24 -19.68 1.56
CA ARG A 11 -1.82 -19.41 2.88
C ARG A 11 -1.31 -18.09 3.48
N TYR A 12 -0.04 -17.75 3.28
CA TYR A 12 0.58 -16.54 3.85
C TYR A 12 0.54 -15.32 2.92
N GLN A 13 0.07 -15.47 1.68
CA GLN A 13 -0.06 -14.39 0.69
C GLN A 13 -0.73 -13.12 1.25
N PRO A 14 -1.81 -13.17 2.06
CA PRO A 14 -2.39 -11.94 2.65
C PRO A 14 -1.43 -11.19 3.57
N TYR A 15 -0.59 -11.90 4.33
CA TYR A 15 0.41 -11.30 5.21
C TYR A 15 1.59 -10.73 4.42
N ALA A 16 2.01 -11.41 3.35
CA ALA A 16 3.03 -10.89 2.44
C ALA A 16 2.58 -9.57 1.79
N ILE A 17 1.33 -9.50 1.33
CA ILE A 17 0.74 -8.24 0.82
C ILE A 17 0.67 -7.18 1.92
N GLY A 18 0.26 -7.55 3.14
CA GLY A 18 0.24 -6.63 4.27
C GLY A 18 1.61 -6.05 4.59
N GLY A 19 2.65 -6.89 4.62
CA GLY A 19 4.04 -6.46 4.81
C GLY A 19 4.53 -5.54 3.69
N PHE A 20 4.28 -5.92 2.43
CA PHE A 20 4.59 -5.09 1.26
C PHE A 20 3.91 -3.71 1.35
N ARG A 21 2.60 -3.69 1.66
CA ARG A 21 1.82 -2.47 1.86
C ARG A 21 2.43 -1.56 2.93
N ILE A 22 2.79 -2.12 4.08
CA ILE A 22 3.38 -1.36 5.19
C ILE A 22 4.71 -0.75 4.75
N VAL A 23 5.62 -1.53 4.15
CA VAL A 23 6.95 -1.06 3.73
C VAL A 23 6.84 0.02 2.65
N VAL A 24 6.06 -0.22 1.60
CA VAL A 24 5.91 0.75 0.50
C VAL A 24 5.25 2.04 1.00
N GLY A 25 4.19 1.93 1.81
CA GLY A 25 3.53 3.10 2.40
C GLY A 25 4.45 3.90 3.32
N PHE A 26 5.25 3.21 4.16
CA PHE A 26 6.23 3.83 5.05
C PHE A 26 7.29 4.60 4.26
N LEU A 27 7.93 3.98 3.28
CA LEU A 27 8.98 4.63 2.47
C LEU A 27 8.43 5.85 1.73
N PHE A 28 7.23 5.75 1.18
CA PHE A 28 6.56 6.87 0.52
C PHE A 28 6.26 8.01 1.50
N ALA A 29 5.80 7.68 2.72
CA ALA A 29 5.59 8.68 3.76
C ALA A 29 6.89 9.36 4.21
N CYS A 30 8.01 8.62 4.26
CA CYS A 30 9.32 9.18 4.54
C CYS A 30 9.76 10.22 3.49
N HIS A 31 9.52 9.96 2.20
CA HIS A 31 9.81 10.96 1.17
C HIS A 31 8.99 12.24 1.37
N GLY A 32 7.69 12.11 1.69
CA GLY A 32 6.85 13.26 2.00
C GLY A 32 7.31 14.03 3.24
N ALA A 33 7.68 13.32 4.31
CA ALA A 33 8.20 13.93 5.54
C ALA A 33 9.53 14.65 5.32
N ALA A 34 10.43 14.06 4.53
CA ALA A 34 11.68 14.69 4.13
C ALA A 34 11.43 15.97 3.34
N SER A 35 10.58 15.92 2.30
CA SER A 35 10.30 17.07 1.45
C SER A 35 9.50 18.18 2.13
N LEU A 36 8.63 17.88 3.10
CA LEU A 36 7.83 18.89 3.79
C LEU A 36 8.50 19.48 5.03
N PHE A 37 9.31 18.68 5.74
CA PHE A 37 9.77 19.03 7.08
C PHE A 37 11.29 18.91 7.28
N GLY A 38 12.04 18.44 6.28
CA GLY A 38 13.50 18.25 6.40
C GLY A 38 13.88 17.15 7.40
N LEU A 39 12.95 16.24 7.70
CA LEU A 39 13.19 15.16 8.65
C LEU A 39 13.99 14.01 8.01
N LEU A 40 14.43 13.05 8.86
CA LEU A 40 15.03 11.77 8.45
C LEU A 40 16.41 11.87 7.80
N GLY A 41 17.21 12.86 8.23
CA GLY A 41 18.62 12.97 7.85
C GLY A 41 18.88 13.65 6.50
N VAL A 42 17.88 14.34 5.97
CA VAL A 42 18.01 15.14 4.75
C VAL A 42 18.51 16.55 5.12
N PRO A 43 19.40 17.19 4.34
CA PRO A 43 19.85 18.56 4.59
C PRO A 43 18.69 19.56 4.73
N ASP A 44 18.83 20.56 5.61
CA ASP A 44 17.77 21.55 5.93
C ASP A 44 17.27 22.33 4.69
N ASN A 45 18.09 22.44 3.66
CA ASN A 45 17.77 23.12 2.40
C ASN A 45 17.06 22.25 1.35
N ALA A 46 16.68 21.01 1.70
CA ALA A 46 16.03 20.08 0.78
C ALA A 46 14.50 20.08 0.90
N THR A 47 13.93 20.98 1.71
CA THR A 47 12.48 21.13 1.82
C THR A 47 11.90 21.85 0.61
N VAL A 48 10.63 21.56 0.31
CA VAL A 48 9.89 22.19 -0.78
C VAL A 48 9.03 23.31 -0.21
N ASP A 49 9.17 24.50 -0.78
CA ASP A 49 8.37 25.66 -0.41
C ASP A 49 6.86 25.38 -0.54
N ALA A 50 6.10 25.85 0.44
CA ALA A 50 4.66 25.65 0.50
C ALA A 50 3.96 26.10 -0.79
N TRP A 51 3.00 25.30 -1.25
CA TRP A 51 2.18 25.55 -2.45
C TRP A 51 2.91 25.51 -3.79
N THR A 52 4.20 25.17 -3.80
CA THR A 52 4.97 25.06 -5.04
C THR A 52 4.50 23.88 -5.89
N TRP A 53 4.12 24.16 -7.13
CA TRP A 53 3.77 23.13 -8.10
C TRP A 53 5.01 22.58 -8.83
N PRO A 54 5.12 21.26 -9.05
CA PRO A 54 4.29 20.18 -8.51
C PRO A 54 4.76 19.69 -7.12
N GLY A 55 5.94 20.11 -6.67
CA GLY A 55 6.68 19.48 -5.58
C GLY A 55 5.95 19.42 -4.24
N TRP A 56 5.31 20.51 -3.80
CA TRP A 56 4.65 20.55 -2.50
C TRP A 56 3.45 19.60 -2.44
N TYR A 57 2.63 19.58 -3.49
CA TYR A 57 1.49 18.67 -3.61
C TYR A 57 1.94 17.21 -3.68
N ALA A 58 3.02 16.92 -4.41
CA ALA A 58 3.61 15.59 -4.43
C ALA A 58 4.07 15.17 -3.02
N ALA A 59 4.70 16.06 -2.26
CA ALA A 59 5.16 15.77 -0.91
C ALA A 59 4.01 15.53 0.08
N VAL A 60 2.91 16.28 -0.02
CA VAL A 60 1.68 16.05 0.75
C VAL A 60 1.05 14.71 0.41
N ILE A 61 0.92 14.38 -0.88
CA ILE A 61 0.41 13.06 -1.31
C ILE A 61 1.31 11.93 -0.81
N GLN A 62 2.62 12.12 -0.86
CA GLN A 62 3.60 11.16 -0.34
C GLN A 62 3.39 10.87 1.14
N LEU A 63 3.30 11.92 1.96
CA LEU A 63 3.10 11.79 3.40
C LEU A 63 1.74 11.18 3.75
N VAL A 64 0.65 11.79 3.27
CA VAL A 64 -0.72 11.41 3.63
C VAL A 64 -1.09 10.08 2.98
N GLY A 65 -0.88 9.94 1.67
CA GLY A 65 -1.17 8.72 0.93
C GLY A 65 -0.32 7.55 1.40
N GLY A 66 0.97 7.77 1.65
CA GLY A 66 1.87 6.76 2.21
C GLY A 66 1.40 6.27 3.58
N THR A 67 1.02 7.19 4.47
CA THR A 67 0.50 6.86 5.80
C THR A 67 -0.82 6.09 5.73
N LEU A 68 -1.79 6.53 4.92
CA LEU A 68 -3.06 5.83 4.74
C LEU A 68 -2.86 4.41 4.20
N VAL A 69 -2.00 4.24 3.19
CA VAL A 69 -1.66 2.92 2.65
C VAL A 69 -0.96 2.06 3.71
N MET A 70 0.02 2.61 4.43
CA MET A 70 0.76 1.92 5.50
C MET A 70 -0.15 1.39 6.60
N LEU A 71 -1.13 2.19 7.03
CA LEU A 71 -2.11 1.80 8.05
C LEU A 71 -3.23 0.92 7.48
N GLY A 72 -3.45 0.99 6.18
CA GLY A 72 -4.44 0.18 5.48
C GLY A 72 -5.83 0.77 5.65
N LEU A 73 -5.88 2.11 5.59
CA LEU A 73 -7.08 2.92 5.67
C LEU A 73 -7.44 3.39 4.26
N GLY A 74 -8.56 2.91 3.72
CA GLY A 74 -8.98 3.21 2.36
C GLY A 74 -7.94 2.79 1.30
N THR A 75 -7.20 1.69 1.53
CA THR A 75 -5.98 1.32 0.78
C THR A 75 -6.12 1.47 -0.74
N ARG A 76 -7.22 1.00 -1.33
CA ARG A 76 -7.41 1.05 -2.79
C ARG A 76 -7.49 2.49 -3.31
N ALA A 77 -8.22 3.36 -2.61
CA ALA A 77 -8.37 4.76 -3.00
C ALA A 77 -7.06 5.52 -2.79
N ALA A 78 -6.44 5.37 -1.61
CA ALA A 78 -5.16 6.00 -1.30
C ALA A 78 -4.06 5.56 -2.29
N ALA A 79 -3.97 4.26 -2.58
CA ALA A 79 -3.02 3.71 -3.54
C ALA A 79 -3.29 4.21 -4.96
N PHE A 80 -4.54 4.36 -5.38
CA PHE A 80 -4.85 4.90 -6.71
C PHE A 80 -4.35 6.33 -6.88
N VAL A 81 -4.59 7.19 -5.88
CA VAL A 81 -4.10 8.58 -5.89
C VAL A 81 -2.57 8.62 -5.85
N SER A 82 -1.93 7.86 -4.96
CA SER A 82 -0.47 7.79 -4.87
C SER A 82 0.15 7.28 -6.19
N SER A 83 -0.44 6.26 -6.80
CA SER A 83 -0.03 5.73 -8.11
C SER A 83 -0.12 6.80 -9.20
N GLY A 84 -1.25 7.50 -9.30
CA GLY A 84 -1.44 8.59 -10.26
C GLY A 84 -0.43 9.74 -10.08
N SER A 85 -0.13 10.12 -8.84
CA SER A 85 0.88 11.16 -8.57
C SER A 85 2.27 10.77 -9.05
N MET A 86 2.64 9.50 -8.90
CA MET A 86 3.94 8.97 -9.34
C MET A 86 3.99 8.73 -10.85
N ALA A 87 2.87 8.38 -11.48
CA ALA A 87 2.75 8.39 -12.93
C ALA A 87 2.96 9.81 -13.49
N TYR A 88 2.34 10.82 -12.88
CA TYR A 88 2.56 12.23 -13.25
C TYR A 88 4.04 12.60 -13.08
N ALA A 89 4.65 12.29 -11.93
CA ALA A 89 6.05 12.56 -11.68
C ALA A 89 6.94 11.91 -12.76
N TYR A 90 6.72 10.63 -13.08
CA TYR A 90 7.48 9.96 -14.13
C TYR A 90 7.33 10.65 -15.49
N PHE A 91 6.11 10.83 -16.00
CA PHE A 91 5.90 11.32 -17.36
C PHE A 91 6.11 12.82 -17.54
N LYS A 92 5.94 13.63 -16.49
CA LYS A 92 6.04 15.10 -16.58
C LYS A 92 7.31 15.68 -15.98
N VAL A 93 7.96 14.98 -15.06
CA VAL A 93 9.20 15.46 -14.44
C VAL A 93 10.40 14.67 -14.94
N HIS A 94 10.36 13.33 -14.94
CA HIS A 94 11.54 12.53 -15.26
C HIS A 94 11.69 12.20 -16.76
N GLN A 95 10.63 11.74 -17.42
CA GLN A 95 10.70 11.29 -18.82
C GLN A 95 11.22 12.35 -19.82
N PRO A 96 10.99 13.67 -19.63
CA PRO A 96 11.61 14.69 -20.48
C PRO A 96 13.14 14.76 -20.40
N GLU A 97 13.75 14.32 -19.30
CA GLU A 97 15.20 14.45 -19.07
C GLU A 97 16.01 13.38 -19.82
N ALA A 98 15.48 12.16 -19.94
CA ALA A 98 16.09 11.08 -20.73
C ALA A 98 15.07 9.96 -21.01
N LEU A 99 15.36 9.12 -22.03
CA LEU A 99 14.48 8.01 -22.42
C LEU A 99 14.41 6.91 -21.36
N PHE A 100 15.56 6.54 -20.79
CA PHE A 100 15.64 5.43 -19.84
C PHE A 100 15.56 5.93 -18.38
N PRO A 101 14.79 5.25 -17.50
CA PRO A 101 14.69 5.59 -16.08
C PRO A 101 16.03 5.77 -15.35
N LEU A 102 17.02 4.95 -15.72
CA LEU A 102 18.35 4.97 -15.15
C LEU A 102 19.10 6.28 -15.42
N GLU A 103 18.77 6.97 -16.52
CA GLU A 103 19.40 8.22 -16.93
C GLU A 103 18.64 9.45 -16.39
N ASN A 104 17.33 9.33 -16.14
CA ASN A 104 16.47 10.44 -15.73
C ASN A 104 16.08 10.45 -14.24
N ASN A 105 16.65 9.55 -13.43
CA ASN A 105 16.32 9.37 -12.01
C ASN A 105 14.85 9.01 -11.73
N GLY A 106 14.10 8.54 -12.74
CA GLY A 106 12.67 8.25 -12.66
C GLY A 106 12.33 6.84 -12.15
N GLU A 107 13.33 6.01 -11.86
CA GLU A 107 13.12 4.62 -11.41
C GLU A 107 12.23 4.54 -10.16
N ALA A 108 12.44 5.42 -9.18
CA ALA A 108 11.62 5.46 -7.96
C ALA A 108 10.16 5.84 -8.28
N SER A 109 9.95 6.85 -9.12
CA SER A 109 8.61 7.26 -9.58
C SER A 109 7.89 6.12 -10.29
N ALA A 110 8.56 5.42 -11.21
CA ALA A 110 7.99 4.25 -11.87
C ALA A 110 7.66 3.13 -10.87
N MET A 111 8.56 2.86 -9.91
CA MET A 111 8.38 1.76 -8.98
C MET A 111 7.27 2.01 -7.97
N PHE A 112 7.18 3.20 -7.38
CA PHE A 112 6.05 3.55 -6.53
C PHE A 112 4.74 3.56 -7.31
N CYS A 113 4.72 4.06 -8.55
CA CYS A 113 3.53 4.04 -9.40
C CYS A 113 2.97 2.62 -9.54
N TRP A 114 3.81 1.66 -9.94
CA TRP A 114 3.40 0.27 -10.15
C TRP A 114 3.13 -0.48 -8.83
N ALA A 115 3.91 -0.22 -7.78
CA ALA A 115 3.69 -0.81 -6.46
C ALA A 115 2.31 -0.42 -5.90
N PHE A 116 1.95 0.86 -5.97
CA PHE A 116 0.62 1.31 -5.54
C PHE A 116 -0.48 0.82 -6.47
N LEU A 117 -0.26 0.81 -7.79
CA LEU A 117 -1.24 0.26 -8.72
C LEU A 117 -1.56 -1.21 -8.41
N LEU A 118 -0.55 -2.02 -8.04
CA LEU A 118 -0.77 -3.40 -7.61
C LEU A 118 -1.65 -3.48 -6.35
N LEU A 119 -1.49 -2.56 -5.39
CA LEU A 119 -2.33 -2.49 -4.19
C LEU A 119 -3.77 -2.06 -4.49
N VAL A 120 -4.01 -1.32 -5.59
CA VAL A 120 -5.38 -1.04 -6.07
C VAL A 120 -6.11 -2.33 -6.40
N PHE A 121 -5.44 -3.31 -7.02
CA PHE A 121 -6.06 -4.58 -7.44
C PHE A 121 -6.07 -5.63 -6.35
N THR A 122 -4.93 -5.84 -5.69
CA THR A 122 -4.76 -6.85 -4.63
C THR A 122 -5.50 -6.47 -3.34
N GLY A 123 -5.71 -5.18 -3.09
CA GLY A 123 -6.34 -4.67 -1.88
C GLY A 123 -5.42 -4.65 -0.66
N PRO A 124 -5.99 -4.50 0.55
CA PRO A 124 -5.21 -4.21 1.76
C PRO A 124 -4.33 -5.35 2.29
N GLY A 125 -4.58 -6.61 1.91
CA GLY A 125 -3.97 -7.77 2.57
C GLY A 125 -4.37 -7.90 4.04
N ALA A 126 -3.56 -8.59 4.83
CA ALA A 126 -3.74 -8.71 6.29
C ALA A 126 -3.25 -7.44 7.03
N LEU A 127 -3.59 -7.33 8.32
CA LEU A 127 -3.14 -6.26 9.24
C LEU A 127 -3.56 -4.84 8.84
N ALA A 128 -4.59 -4.69 7.98
CA ALA A 128 -5.16 -3.39 7.66
C ALA A 128 -6.15 -2.95 8.73
N LEU A 129 -6.05 -1.70 9.16
CA LEU A 129 -6.88 -1.16 10.24
C LEU A 129 -8.37 -1.09 9.86
N ASP A 130 -8.70 -0.93 8.56
CA ASP A 130 -10.09 -0.99 8.07
C ASP A 130 -10.81 -2.29 8.47
N GLY A 131 -10.09 -3.41 8.53
CA GLY A 131 -10.64 -4.73 8.85
C GLY A 131 -10.83 -4.98 10.36
N LEU A 132 -10.22 -4.17 11.22
CA LEU A 132 -10.34 -4.31 12.68
C LEU A 132 -11.68 -3.76 13.20
N PHE A 133 -12.27 -2.78 12.52
CA PHE A 133 -13.57 -2.21 12.88
C PHE A 133 -14.78 -3.00 12.34
N GLY A 134 -14.55 -3.91 11.38
CA GLY A 134 -15.63 -4.66 10.69
C GLY A 134 -15.82 -6.13 11.10
N ARG A 135 -15.11 -6.63 12.12
CA ARG A 135 -15.02 -8.08 12.42
C ARG A 135 -15.67 -8.55 13.71
N SER A 136 -16.68 -7.85 14.23
CA SER A 136 -17.44 -8.29 15.41
C SER A 136 -18.72 -9.08 15.13
N SER A 137 -19.00 -9.52 13.89
CA SER A 137 -20.23 -10.29 13.61
C SER A 137 -20.00 -11.37 12.56
N GLY A 138 -19.86 -12.62 12.99
CA GLY A 138 -19.94 -13.76 12.07
C GLY A 138 -19.38 -15.10 12.55
N ALA A 139 -18.55 -15.12 13.60
CA ALA A 139 -17.89 -16.37 14.02
C ALA A 139 -18.66 -17.21 15.06
N THR A 140 -19.83 -16.77 15.53
CA THR A 140 -20.60 -17.51 16.57
C THR A 140 -21.81 -18.28 16.00
N ALA A 141 -22.16 -18.12 14.73
CA ALA A 141 -23.39 -18.70 14.17
C ALA A 141 -23.26 -20.15 13.65
N ARG A 142 -22.08 -20.79 13.75
CA ARG A 142 -21.86 -22.15 13.19
C ARG A 142 -21.58 -23.23 14.24
N ALA A 143 -21.88 -22.97 15.51
CA ALA A 143 -21.64 -23.90 16.61
C ALA A 143 -22.90 -24.58 17.16
N THR A 144 -24.08 -24.43 16.55
CA THR A 144 -25.30 -25.05 17.10
C THR A 144 -26.23 -25.54 16.00
N LEU A 145 -25.82 -26.60 15.29
CA LEU A 145 -26.79 -27.60 14.86
C LEU A 145 -26.42 -28.91 15.57
N PRO A 146 -27.19 -29.31 16.60
CA PRO A 146 -27.10 -30.64 17.17
C PRO A 146 -27.26 -31.67 16.05
N ARG A 147 -26.31 -32.59 15.95
CA ARG A 147 -26.52 -33.86 15.24
C ARG A 147 -27.56 -34.65 16.02
N GLU A 148 -28.83 -34.45 15.71
CA GLU A 148 -29.87 -35.31 16.27
C GLU A 148 -29.98 -36.58 15.42
N HIS A 149 -29.88 -37.68 16.15
CA HIS A 149 -29.92 -39.04 15.69
C HIS A 149 -31.30 -39.36 15.13
N ALA A 150 -31.36 -39.77 13.86
CA ALA A 150 -32.45 -40.59 13.36
C ALA A 150 -31.89 -41.93 12.88
N ARG A 151 -31.33 -42.69 13.83
CA ARG A 151 -31.39 -44.15 13.81
C ARG A 151 -32.41 -44.55 14.88
N THR A 152 -33.25 -45.52 14.51
CA THR A 152 -34.26 -46.27 15.29
C THR A 152 -35.67 -45.66 15.37
N ALA A 153 -36.58 -46.09 14.50
CA ALA A 153 -37.59 -47.11 14.82
C ALA A 153 -38.60 -47.33 13.67
N ARG A 154 -38.76 -48.62 13.31
CA ARG A 154 -39.78 -49.26 12.44
C ARG A 154 -39.62 -49.16 10.93
#